data_AF-A0A953X1I2-F1
#
_entry.id   AF-A0A953X1I2-F1
#
_cell.length_a   1.000
_cell.length_b   1.000
_cell.length_c   1.000
_cell.angle_alpha   90.00
_cell.angle_beta   90.00
_cell.angle_gamma   90.00
#
_symmetry.space_group_name_H-M   'P 1'
#
loop_
_entity.id
_entity.type
_entity.pdbx_description
1 polymer ?
#
loop_
_entity_poly.entity_id
_entity_poly.type
_entity_poly.pdbx_seq_one_letter_code
_entity_poly.pdbx_strand_id
1 'polypeptide(L)'
;FAIRYGRGNYDGLKSEKLLDETVLPVCSPAMLEGPDAIRKPEDLRHHTLLHDDGTEIDPSCPDWASWLRARGVKSIDGTRGPRFNQAILVIEAAAAGRGVALAKKAIASSDLASGRLVAPFADGSTSIEFGYWLVWPKGRHLSQDVRDFIKWIKAEAAETEIVGV
;
A
#
# COMPACT_ATOMS: atom_id res chain seq x y z
N PHE A 1 0.74 -24.27 -0.85
CA PHE A 1 0.25 -23.05 -1.50
C PHE A 1 1.26 -21.95 -1.22
N ALA A 2 1.13 -20.80 -1.84
CA ALA A 2 1.89 -19.59 -1.53
C ALA A 2 0.95 -18.39 -1.52
N ILE A 3 1.35 -17.30 -0.88
CA ILE A 3 0.71 -15.99 -1.01
C ILE A 3 1.58 -15.16 -1.95
N ARG A 4 0.97 -14.55 -2.96
CA ARG A 4 1.68 -13.68 -3.92
C ARG A 4 0.95 -12.35 -4.08
N TYR A 5 1.72 -11.27 -4.05
CA TYR A 5 1.25 -9.96 -4.44
C TYR A 5 1.28 -9.82 -5.97
N GLY A 6 0.19 -9.39 -6.57
CA GLY A 6 0.09 -9.26 -8.03
C GLY A 6 -1.34 -9.12 -8.54
N ARG A 7 -1.51 -9.26 -9.86
CA ARG A 7 -2.83 -9.25 -10.53
C ARG A 7 -3.60 -10.58 -10.47
N GLY A 8 -3.00 -11.63 -9.91
CA GLY A 8 -3.64 -12.95 -9.77
C GLY A 8 -3.56 -13.88 -10.99
N ASN A 9 -3.18 -13.37 -12.15
CA ASN A 9 -3.07 -14.14 -13.39
C ASN A 9 -1.71 -14.85 -13.48
N TYR A 10 -1.58 -15.97 -12.76
CA TYR A 10 -0.36 -16.77 -12.75
C TYR A 10 -0.52 -18.07 -13.54
N ASP A 11 0.20 -18.20 -14.65
CA ASP A 11 0.15 -19.39 -15.50
C ASP A 11 0.53 -20.67 -14.75
N GLY A 12 -0.19 -21.75 -15.05
CA GLY A 12 0.00 -23.05 -14.38
C GLY A 12 -0.48 -23.12 -12.93
N LEU A 13 -0.93 -21.99 -12.35
CA LEU A 13 -1.45 -21.94 -10.98
C LEU A 13 -2.97 -21.74 -10.96
N LYS A 14 -3.61 -22.30 -9.94
CA LYS A 14 -4.91 -21.83 -9.47
C LYS A 14 -4.65 -20.67 -8.52
N SER A 15 -5.38 -19.58 -8.71
CA SER A 15 -5.30 -18.36 -7.91
C SER A 15 -6.67 -18.07 -7.31
N GLU A 16 -6.69 -17.78 -6.01
CA GLU A 16 -7.87 -17.28 -5.32
C GLU A 16 -7.50 -15.99 -4.60
N LYS A 17 -8.29 -14.92 -4.79
CA LYS A 17 -8.02 -13.62 -4.17
C LYS A 17 -8.13 -13.76 -2.65
N LEU A 18 -7.18 -13.16 -1.94
CA LEU A 18 -7.13 -13.10 -0.49
C LEU A 18 -7.50 -11.70 0.01
N LEU A 19 -6.89 -10.67 -0.57
CA LEU A 19 -7.07 -9.27 -0.16
C LEU A 19 -6.91 -8.34 -1.36
N ASP A 20 -7.82 -7.38 -1.51
CA ASP A 20 -7.66 -6.25 -2.43
C ASP A 20 -6.67 -5.23 -1.84
N GLU A 21 -5.83 -4.63 -2.69
CA GLU A 21 -4.87 -3.64 -2.22
C GLU A 21 -5.28 -2.23 -2.62
N THR A 22 -4.84 -1.27 -1.82
CA THR A 22 -5.00 0.16 -2.06
C THR A 22 -3.72 0.86 -1.64
N VAL A 23 -3.32 1.88 -2.41
CA VAL A 23 -2.22 2.76 -2.00
C VAL A 23 -2.77 4.08 -1.47
N LEU A 24 -2.16 4.60 -0.42
CA LEU A 24 -2.55 5.88 0.18
C LEU A 24 -1.33 6.62 0.72
N PRO A 25 -1.34 7.97 0.70
CA PRO A 25 -0.34 8.75 1.39
C PRO A 25 -0.38 8.47 2.89
N VAL A 26 0.77 8.30 3.49
CA VAL A 26 0.94 8.17 4.94
C VAL A 26 2.14 8.99 5.41
N CYS A 27 2.02 9.56 6.60
CA CYS A 27 3.07 10.35 7.24
C CYS A 27 2.97 10.27 8.77
N SER A 28 3.99 10.75 9.48
CA SER A 28 3.94 10.90 10.93
C SER A 28 2.89 11.96 11.33
N PRO A 29 2.14 11.77 12.44
CA PRO A 29 1.17 12.76 12.93
C PRO A 29 1.75 14.18 13.08
N ALA A 30 3.02 14.30 13.45
CA ALA A 30 3.69 15.59 13.62
C ALA A 30 3.74 16.43 12.34
N MET A 31 3.62 15.80 11.16
CA MET A 31 3.60 16.51 9.87
C MET A 31 2.26 17.17 9.56
N LEU A 32 1.24 16.96 10.40
CA LEU A 32 -0.05 17.65 10.34
C LEU A 32 -0.04 18.97 11.13
N GLU A 33 1.08 19.33 11.75
CA GLU A 33 1.22 20.51 12.61
C GLU A 33 2.22 21.53 12.05
N GLY A 34 2.10 22.78 12.51
CA GLY A 34 3.00 23.86 12.14
C GLY A 34 2.65 24.59 10.82
N PRO A 35 3.56 25.48 10.36
CA PRO A 35 3.32 26.35 9.22
C PRO A 35 3.23 25.59 7.89
N ASP A 36 4.03 24.55 7.72
CA ASP A 36 4.06 23.69 6.52
C ASP A 36 3.20 22.42 6.67
N ALA A 37 2.25 22.38 7.62
CA ALA A 37 1.40 21.21 7.87
C ALA A 37 0.66 20.73 6.61
N ILE A 38 0.57 19.41 6.47
CA ILE A 38 -0.13 18.75 5.36
C ILE A 38 -1.64 18.81 5.60
N ARG A 39 -2.37 19.52 4.74
CA ARG A 39 -3.85 19.62 4.80
C ARG A 39 -4.50 19.27 3.48
N LYS A 40 -3.81 19.49 2.37
CA LYS A 40 -4.26 19.17 1.01
C LYS A 40 -3.10 18.67 0.14
N PRO A 41 -3.39 17.98 -0.98
CA PRO A 41 -2.35 17.42 -1.85
C PRO A 41 -1.26 18.42 -2.30
N GLU A 42 -1.58 19.71 -2.48
CA GLU A 42 -0.60 20.72 -2.87
C GLU A 42 0.45 21.02 -1.80
N ASP A 43 0.13 20.79 -0.52
CA ASP A 43 1.05 21.04 0.59
C ASP A 43 2.23 20.06 0.57
N LEU A 44 2.10 18.94 -0.14
CA LEU A 44 3.17 17.98 -0.36
C LEU A 44 4.42 18.63 -0.98
N ARG A 45 4.30 19.79 -1.64
CA ARG A 45 5.43 20.56 -2.17
C ARG A 45 6.46 20.95 -1.10
N HIS A 46 6.05 21.05 0.16
CA HIS A 46 6.88 21.40 1.31
C HIS A 46 7.59 20.18 1.92
N HIS A 47 7.19 18.96 1.54
CA HIS A 47 7.63 17.72 2.19
C HIS A 47 8.44 16.84 1.24
N THR A 48 9.26 15.96 1.79
CA THR A 48 9.94 14.92 1.02
C THR A 48 8.95 13.85 0.58
N LEU A 49 8.96 13.48 -0.70
CA LEU A 49 8.19 12.35 -1.21
C LEU A 49 9.08 11.10 -1.14
N LEU A 50 8.63 10.07 -0.42
CA LEU A 50 9.34 8.81 -0.25
C LEU A 50 8.81 7.80 -1.26
N HIS A 51 9.72 7.11 -1.96
CA HIS A 51 9.39 6.18 -3.06
C HIS A 51 9.72 4.74 -2.69
N ASP A 52 8.81 3.83 -3.02
CA ASP A 52 9.02 2.37 -3.00
C ASP A 52 9.41 1.88 -4.40
N ASP A 53 10.71 1.70 -4.62
CA ASP A 53 11.29 1.11 -5.82
C ASP A 53 11.61 -0.39 -5.63
N GLY A 54 10.80 -1.10 -4.85
CA GLY A 54 10.98 -2.53 -4.60
C GLY A 54 10.92 -3.41 -5.85
N THR A 55 11.36 -4.66 -5.74
CA THR A 55 11.42 -5.60 -6.88
C THR A 55 10.05 -6.03 -7.43
N GLU A 56 8.97 -5.59 -6.79
CA GLU A 56 7.58 -5.84 -7.18
C GLU A 56 6.98 -4.68 -7.98
N ILE A 57 7.79 -3.71 -8.46
CA ILE A 57 7.30 -2.61 -9.32
C ILE A 57 6.64 -3.20 -10.56
N ASP A 58 5.32 -3.26 -10.54
CA ASP A 58 4.50 -3.31 -11.74
C ASP A 58 4.21 -1.85 -12.17
N PRO A 59 4.33 -1.51 -13.46
CA PRO A 59 4.06 -0.17 -13.98
C PRO A 59 2.64 0.37 -13.68
N SER A 60 1.69 -0.48 -13.29
CA SER A 60 0.34 -0.09 -12.89
C SER A 60 0.19 0.22 -11.40
N CYS A 61 1.22 -0.03 -10.59
CA CYS A 61 1.24 0.46 -9.22
C CYS A 61 1.38 1.99 -9.24
N PRO A 62 0.47 2.76 -8.63
CA PRO A 62 0.56 4.21 -8.64
C PRO A 62 1.83 4.68 -7.94
N ASP A 63 2.60 5.51 -8.63
CA ASP A 63 3.68 6.31 -8.08
C ASP A 63 3.18 7.71 -7.68
N TRP A 64 4.05 8.51 -7.07
CA TRP A 64 3.71 9.89 -6.71
C TRP A 64 3.28 10.74 -7.91
N ALA A 65 3.92 10.57 -9.07
CA ALA A 65 3.60 11.34 -10.27
C ALA A 65 2.17 11.05 -10.78
N SER A 66 1.77 9.79 -10.84
CA SER A 66 0.41 9.38 -11.21
C SER A 66 -0.61 9.75 -10.14
N TRP A 67 -0.28 9.58 -8.86
CA TRP A 67 -1.16 9.94 -7.73
C TRP A 67 -1.47 11.45 -7.70
N LEU A 68 -0.46 12.30 -7.91
CA LEU A 68 -0.59 13.76 -7.99
C LEU A 68 -1.41 14.18 -9.23
N ARG A 69 -1.11 13.57 -10.39
CA ARG A 69 -1.82 13.85 -11.64
C ARG A 69 -3.30 13.50 -11.55
N ALA A 70 -3.65 12.38 -10.92
CA ALA A 70 -5.03 11.96 -10.70
C ALA A 70 -5.83 12.97 -9.86
N ARG A 71 -5.15 13.77 -9.03
CA ARG A 71 -5.72 14.83 -8.19
C ARG A 71 -5.55 16.23 -8.78
N GLY A 72 -5.13 16.33 -10.04
CA GLY A 72 -4.97 17.62 -10.74
C GLY A 72 -3.78 18.46 -10.26
N VAL A 73 -2.92 17.93 -9.39
CA VAL A 73 -1.74 18.65 -8.87
C VAL A 73 -0.63 18.60 -9.90
N LYS A 74 -0.35 19.74 -10.53
CA LYS A 74 0.68 19.87 -11.60
C LYS A 74 1.93 20.62 -11.17
N SER A 75 1.89 21.28 -10.01
CA SER A 75 2.96 22.15 -9.51
C SER A 75 4.06 21.43 -8.75
N ILE A 76 3.92 20.10 -8.55
CA ILE A 76 4.84 19.28 -7.78
C ILE A 76 5.52 18.28 -8.71
N ASP A 77 6.85 18.29 -8.70
CA ASP A 77 7.62 17.19 -9.30
C ASP A 77 7.45 15.93 -8.45
N GLY A 78 6.64 15.00 -8.96
CA GLY A 78 6.36 13.72 -8.32
C GLY A 78 7.51 12.72 -8.40
N THR A 79 8.64 13.04 -9.04
CA THR A 79 9.79 12.12 -9.16
C THR A 79 10.91 12.43 -8.17
N ARG A 80 10.79 13.53 -7.42
CA ARG A 80 11.78 14.00 -6.45
C ARG A 80 11.76 13.18 -5.16
N GLY A 81 12.89 13.14 -4.46
CA GLY A 81 13.01 12.51 -3.16
C GLY A 81 13.71 11.15 -3.19
N PRO A 82 13.97 10.56 -2.01
CA PRO A 82 14.71 9.33 -1.87
C PRO A 82 13.88 8.10 -2.26
N ARG A 83 14.57 7.08 -2.77
CA ARG A 83 14.02 5.80 -3.19
C ARG A 83 14.52 4.70 -2.28
N PHE A 84 13.62 3.80 -1.90
CA PHE A 84 13.92 2.63 -1.10
C PHE A 84 13.55 1.39 -1.89
N ASN A 85 14.27 0.30 -1.70
CA ASN A 85 14.00 -0.97 -2.39
C ASN A 85 13.07 -1.90 -1.60
N GLN A 86 12.49 -1.44 -0.48
CA GLN A 86 11.59 -2.21 0.37
C GLN A 86 10.50 -1.32 0.98
N ALA A 87 9.24 -1.72 0.82
CA ALA A 87 8.08 -1.03 1.37
C ALA A 87 8.18 -0.71 2.87
N ILE A 88 8.75 -1.64 3.66
CA ILE A 88 8.88 -1.45 5.11
C ILE A 88 9.81 -0.29 5.46
N LEU A 89 10.88 -0.07 4.69
CA LEU A 89 11.81 1.04 4.94
C LEU A 89 11.17 2.39 4.62
N VAL A 90 10.29 2.42 3.60
CA VAL A 90 9.50 3.60 3.25
C VAL A 90 8.55 3.97 4.38
N ILE A 91 7.84 2.99 4.93
CA ILE A 91 6.92 3.14 6.07
C ILE A 91 7.66 3.62 7.32
N GLU A 92 8.79 3.01 7.66
CA GLU A 92 9.61 3.41 8.81
C GLU A 92 10.16 4.84 8.66
N ALA A 93 10.59 5.23 7.45
CA ALA A 93 11.02 6.60 7.19
C ALA A 93 9.87 7.61 7.34
N ALA A 94 8.67 7.28 6.87
CA ALA A 94 7.48 8.12 7.03
C ALA A 94 7.08 8.26 8.51
N ALA A 95 7.09 7.15 9.27
CA ALA A 95 6.76 7.14 10.69
C ALA A 95 7.79 7.96 11.51
N ALA A 96 9.06 7.94 11.09
CA ALA A 96 10.12 8.77 11.66
C ALA A 96 10.07 10.26 11.21
N GLY A 97 9.03 10.68 10.50
CA GLY A 97 8.83 12.06 10.07
C GLY A 97 9.81 12.52 8.98
N ARG A 98 10.37 11.60 8.20
CA ARG A 98 11.34 11.92 7.13
C ARG A 98 10.70 12.29 5.79
N GLY A 99 9.37 12.22 5.71
CA GLY A 99 8.62 12.56 4.51
C GLY A 99 7.27 11.86 4.49
N VAL A 100 6.62 11.95 3.33
CA VAL A 100 5.33 11.30 3.06
C VAL A 100 5.59 10.12 2.14
N ALA A 101 5.04 8.97 2.52
CA ALA A 101 5.11 7.73 1.74
C ALA A 101 3.80 7.51 0.99
N LEU A 102 3.86 6.97 -0.23
CA LEU A 102 2.71 6.36 -0.88
C LEU A 102 2.75 4.86 -0.54
N ALA A 103 2.04 4.46 0.51
CA ALA A 103 2.16 3.12 1.09
C ALA A 103 1.00 2.22 0.67
N LYS A 104 1.27 0.91 0.61
CA LYS A 104 0.25 -0.14 0.51
C LYS A 104 -0.51 -0.22 1.85
N LYS A 105 -1.85 -0.16 1.82
CA LYS A 105 -2.70 -0.11 3.02
C LYS A 105 -2.50 -1.33 3.90
N ALA A 106 -2.39 -2.53 3.30
CA ALA A 106 -2.19 -3.76 4.06
C ALA A 106 -0.92 -3.70 4.93
N ILE A 107 0.18 -3.16 4.39
CA ILE A 107 1.47 -3.06 5.08
C ILE A 107 1.44 -1.94 6.12
N ALA A 108 0.83 -0.80 5.82
CA ALA A 108 0.74 0.34 6.74
C ALA A 108 -0.33 0.17 7.84
N SER A 109 -1.17 -0.87 7.77
CA SER A 109 -2.34 -1.06 8.63
C SER A 109 -2.04 -1.00 10.13
N SER A 110 -1.00 -1.69 10.58
CA SER A 110 -0.60 -1.71 12.00
C SER A 110 -0.08 -0.35 12.48
N ASP A 111 0.67 0.36 11.64
CA ASP A 111 1.19 1.69 11.97
C ASP A 111 0.09 2.76 11.98
N LEU A 112 -0.91 2.63 11.09
CA LEU A 112 -2.10 3.45 11.10
C LEU A 112 -2.96 3.17 12.34
N ALA A 113 -3.20 1.90 12.68
CA ALA A 113 -4.00 1.50 13.84
C ALA A 113 -3.35 1.93 15.17
N SER A 114 -2.02 1.89 15.25
CA SER A 114 -1.27 2.34 16.44
C SER A 114 -1.08 3.86 16.51
N GLY A 115 -1.41 4.60 15.45
CA GLY A 115 -1.20 6.04 15.36
C GLY A 115 0.26 6.47 15.12
N ARG A 116 1.17 5.53 14.83
CA ARG A 116 2.53 5.84 14.35
C ARG A 116 2.50 6.56 13.01
N LEU A 117 1.53 6.20 12.18
CA LEU A 117 1.24 6.84 10.90
C LEU A 117 -0.19 7.38 10.88
N VAL A 118 -0.39 8.39 10.05
CA VAL A 118 -1.70 8.93 9.70
C VAL A 118 -1.81 9.06 8.18
N ALA A 119 -3.01 8.86 7.66
CA ALA A 119 -3.35 9.18 6.27
C ALA A 119 -3.87 10.63 6.20
N PRO A 120 -3.13 11.57 5.59
CA PRO A 120 -3.45 13.00 5.67
C PRO A 120 -4.63 13.43 4.79
N PHE A 121 -5.12 12.59 3.88
CA PHE A 121 -6.19 12.93 2.93
C PHE A 121 -7.29 11.88 2.94
N ALA A 122 -8.54 12.30 3.17
CA ALA A 122 -9.70 11.42 3.19
C ALA A 122 -9.96 10.75 1.81
N ASP A 123 -9.70 11.46 0.70
CA ASP A 123 -9.78 10.93 -0.66
C ASP A 123 -8.41 10.44 -1.17
N GLY A 124 -7.45 10.24 -0.27
CA GLY A 124 -6.05 9.92 -0.60
C GLY A 124 -5.84 8.49 -1.08
N SER A 125 -6.77 7.60 -0.82
CA SER A 125 -6.71 6.20 -1.24
C SER A 125 -6.91 6.04 -2.74
N THR A 126 -6.11 5.20 -3.37
CA THR A 126 -6.26 4.79 -4.76
C THR A 126 -6.21 3.27 -4.83
N SER A 127 -7.33 2.66 -5.17
CA SER A 127 -7.40 1.21 -5.40
C SER A 127 -6.55 0.84 -6.60
N ILE A 128 -5.90 -0.31 -6.52
CA ILE A 128 -5.01 -0.80 -7.56
C ILE A 128 -5.50 -2.16 -8.04
N GLU A 129 -5.18 -2.53 -9.28
CA GLU A 129 -5.53 -3.85 -9.82
C GLU A 129 -4.76 -5.01 -9.17
N PHE A 130 -3.85 -4.67 -8.26
CA PHE A 130 -3.05 -5.60 -7.49
C PHE A 130 -3.76 -6.00 -6.20
N GLY A 131 -3.45 -7.19 -5.74
CA GLY A 131 -3.90 -7.69 -4.46
C GLY A 131 -3.02 -8.85 -4.00
N TYR A 132 -3.36 -9.40 -2.84
CA TYR A 132 -2.75 -10.63 -2.36
C TYR A 132 -3.59 -11.82 -2.81
N TRP A 133 -2.91 -12.84 -3.33
CA TRP A 133 -3.53 -14.03 -3.90
C TRP A 133 -2.95 -15.29 -3.26
N LEU A 134 -3.84 -16.20 -2.88
CA LEU A 134 -3.47 -17.57 -2.56
C LEU A 134 -3.30 -18.35 -3.87
N VAL A 135 -2.14 -18.97 -4.05
CA VAL A 135 -1.79 -19.68 -5.29
C VAL A 135 -1.27 -21.09 -5.05
N TRP A 136 -1.58 -22.01 -5.94
CA TRP A 136 -1.02 -23.37 -5.97
C TRP A 136 -1.09 -23.99 -7.36
N PRO A 137 -0.24 -24.99 -7.68
CA PRO A 137 -0.27 -25.64 -9.00
C PRO A 137 -1.65 -26.20 -9.35
N LYS A 138 -2.08 -26.01 -10.60
CA LYS A 138 -3.29 -26.64 -11.14
C LYS A 138 -3.19 -28.16 -11.01
N GLY A 139 -4.28 -28.83 -10.65
CA GLY A 139 -4.32 -30.28 -10.44
C GLY A 139 -3.73 -30.76 -9.11
N ARG A 140 -3.10 -29.89 -8.30
CA ARG A 140 -2.62 -30.29 -6.97
C ARG A 140 -3.79 -30.55 -6.04
N HIS A 141 -3.86 -31.74 -5.47
CA HIS A 141 -4.76 -32.01 -4.35
C HIS A 141 -4.22 -31.35 -3.07
N LEU A 142 -5.09 -30.56 -2.44
CA LEU A 142 -4.83 -29.95 -1.14
C LEU A 142 -5.32 -30.91 -0.06
N SER A 143 -4.47 -31.19 0.94
CA SER A 143 -4.85 -31.93 2.15
C SER A 143 -5.92 -31.18 2.93
N GLN A 144 -6.59 -31.87 3.87
CA GLN A 144 -7.62 -31.27 4.71
C GLN A 144 -7.04 -30.10 5.53
N ASP A 145 -5.91 -30.30 6.19
CA ASP A 145 -5.23 -29.25 6.97
C ASP A 145 -4.96 -27.97 6.16
N VAL A 146 -4.56 -28.13 4.88
CA VAL A 146 -4.32 -26.98 4.00
C VAL A 146 -5.62 -26.27 3.65
N ARG A 147 -6.71 -27.01 3.42
CA ARG A 147 -8.02 -26.42 3.15
C ARG A 147 -8.56 -25.67 4.36
N ASP A 148 -8.37 -26.23 5.55
CA ASP A 148 -8.77 -25.61 6.81
C ASP A 148 -7.97 -24.32 7.05
N PHE A 149 -6.66 -24.34 6.80
CA PHE A 149 -5.83 -23.13 6.86
C PHE A 149 -6.27 -22.07 5.82
N ILE A 150 -6.54 -22.46 4.57
CA ILE A 150 -7.02 -21.54 3.53
C ILE A 150 -8.37 -20.91 3.92
N LYS A 151 -9.26 -21.70 4.53
CA LYS A 151 -10.54 -21.20 5.03
C LYS A 151 -10.34 -20.19 6.15
N TRP A 152 -9.48 -20.52 7.12
CA TRP A 152 -9.15 -19.63 8.23
C TRP A 152 -8.52 -18.32 7.76
N ILE A 153 -7.45 -18.35 6.96
CA ILE A 153 -6.75 -17.12 6.53
C ILE A 153 -7.64 -16.21 5.68
N LYS A 154 -8.59 -16.78 4.92
CA LYS A 154 -9.58 -15.99 4.18
C LYS A 154 -10.58 -15.30 5.11
N ALA A 155 -10.95 -15.92 6.23
CA ALA A 155 -11.80 -15.28 7.23
C ALA A 155 -11.06 -14.11 7.89
N GLU A 156 -9.81 -14.31 8.32
CA GLU A 156 -8.99 -13.24 8.90
C GLU A 156 -8.79 -12.06 7.93
N ALA A 157 -8.55 -12.34 6.65
CA ALA A 157 -8.39 -11.31 5.64
C ALA A 157 -9.67 -10.48 5.42
N ALA A 158 -10.84 -11.13 5.48
CA ALA A 158 -12.13 -10.45 5.37
C ALA A 158 -12.45 -9.59 6.61
N GLU A 159 -12.02 -10.01 7.80
CA GLU A 159 -12.17 -9.21 9.03
C GLU A 159 -11.26 -7.97 9.04
N THR A 160 -10.14 -8.02 8.31
CA THR A 160 -9.13 -6.95 8.24
C THR A 160 -9.41 -5.94 7.10
N GLU A 161 -10.49 -6.09 6.33
CA GLU A 161 -10.99 -5.00 5.47
C GLU A 161 -11.49 -3.85 6.37
N ILE A 162 -10.55 -3.02 6.84
CA ILE A 162 -10.84 -1.83 7.64
C ILE A 162 -11.65 -0.88 6.76
N VAL A 163 -12.96 -0.89 7.00
CA VAL A 163 -13.94 0.11 6.60
C VAL A 163 -13.52 1.45 7.19
N GLY A 164 -13.30 2.45 6.33
CA GLY A 164 -13.13 3.84 6.75
C GLY A 164 -11.68 4.26 6.99
N VAL A 165 -11.04 4.76 5.93
CA VAL A 165 -10.28 6.01 5.98
C VAL A 165 -10.90 6.91 4.93
#